data_AF-A0A957RAF1-F1
#
_entry.id   AF-A0A957RAF1-F1
#
_cell.length_a   1.000
_cell.length_b   1.000
_cell.length_c   1.000
_cell.angle_alpha   90.00
_cell.angle_beta   90.00
_cell.angle_gamma   90.00
#
_symmetry.space_group_name_H-M   'P 1'
#
loop_
_entity.id
_entity.type
_entity.pdbx_description
1 polymer ?
#
loop_
_entity_poly.entity_id
_entity_poly.type
_entity_poly.pdbx_seq_one_letter_code
_entity_poly.pdbx_strand_id
1 'polypeptide(L)'
;YWMYFGESNLYVATSDDLIAWTPLLTTLPMEHRIVVSGASYAIETEVAPSVPLAVLRPRAGRFDSALVEPGPPAILTERGIVLIYNSANAGATGDPTLPPRAYSPGQALFDPADPTALIWRCDAPFLNADRPYEIAGQVNHVVFVEGIVPFGGRWLLYYGTADSLIAVAQGPAIDE
;
A
#
# COMPACT_ATOMS: atom_id res chain seq x y z
N TYR A 1 -15.98 -10.77 4.72
CA TYR A 1 -14.78 -10.69 3.87
C TYR A 1 -14.02 -9.40 4.13
N TRP A 2 -12.72 -9.37 3.83
CA TRP A 2 -11.81 -8.23 4.04
C TRP A 2 -11.04 -7.92 2.74
N MET A 3 -10.72 -6.65 2.53
CA MET A 3 -9.92 -6.16 1.41
C MET A 3 -9.03 -5.01 1.84
N TYR A 4 -7.75 -5.05 1.45
CA TYR A 4 -6.89 -3.88 1.45
C TYR A 4 -7.03 -3.17 0.10
N PHE A 5 -7.18 -1.84 0.10
CA PHE A 5 -7.38 -1.05 -1.12
C PHE A 5 -6.74 0.33 -1.01
N GLY A 6 -6.55 1.05 -2.12
CA GLY A 6 -6.04 2.43 -2.15
C GLY A 6 -4.87 2.60 -3.10
N GLU A 7 -4.35 3.83 -3.22
CA GLU A 7 -3.20 4.15 -4.10
C GLU A 7 -2.19 5.04 -3.33
N SER A 8 -2.64 6.17 -2.77
CA SER A 8 -1.76 7.04 -1.99
C SER A 8 -1.44 6.47 -0.60
N ASN A 9 -2.45 5.85 0.03
CA ASN A 9 -2.33 5.12 1.28
C ASN A 9 -3.09 3.79 1.11
N LEU A 10 -2.78 2.82 1.96
CA LEU A 10 -3.57 1.60 2.08
C LEU A 10 -4.66 1.79 3.13
N TYR A 11 -5.86 1.43 2.73
CA TYR A 11 -7.08 1.41 3.53
C TYR A 11 -7.61 -0.03 3.60
N VAL A 12 -8.66 -0.23 4.39
CA VAL A 12 -9.33 -1.52 4.52
C VAL A 12 -10.84 -1.38 4.40
N ALA A 13 -11.47 -2.38 3.80
CA ALA A 13 -12.92 -2.49 3.68
C ALA A 13 -13.40 -3.89 4.06
N THR A 14 -14.67 -3.98 4.46
CA THR A 14 -15.35 -5.24 4.75
C THR A 14 -16.56 -5.42 3.84
N SER A 15 -16.95 -6.68 3.62
CA SER A 15 -18.11 -7.04 2.81
C SER A 15 -18.71 -8.36 3.31
N ASP A 16 -20.02 -8.48 3.28
CA ASP A 16 -20.73 -9.74 3.60
C ASP A 16 -20.95 -10.62 2.35
N ASP A 17 -20.85 -10.05 1.14
CA ASP A 17 -21.25 -10.70 -0.12
C ASP A 17 -20.20 -10.65 -1.24
N LEU A 18 -19.02 -10.07 -0.98
CA LEU A 18 -17.92 -9.81 -1.94
C LEU A 18 -18.22 -8.76 -3.04
N ILE A 19 -19.41 -8.16 -3.04
CA ILE A 19 -19.86 -7.20 -4.05
C ILE A 19 -19.98 -5.80 -3.43
N ALA A 20 -20.72 -5.69 -2.33
CA ALA A 20 -20.91 -4.45 -1.60
C ALA A 20 -19.82 -4.32 -0.52
N TRP A 21 -18.92 -3.35 -0.69
CA TRP A 21 -17.81 -3.10 0.22
C TRP A 21 -18.02 -1.82 1.03
N THR A 22 -17.79 -1.90 2.33
CA THR A 22 -17.84 -0.76 3.26
C THR A 22 -16.44 -0.45 3.77
N PRO A 23 -15.84 0.70 3.40
CA PRO A 23 -14.57 1.15 3.96
C PRO A 23 -14.66 1.35 5.47
N LEU A 24 -13.61 0.97 6.19
CA LEU A 24 -13.48 1.37 7.59
C LEU A 24 -13.13 2.85 7.65
N LEU A 25 -13.79 3.56 8.56
CA LEU A 25 -13.64 5.00 8.72
C LEU A 25 -13.00 5.33 10.07
N THR A 26 -12.29 6.45 10.11
CA THR A 26 -11.82 7.11 11.31
C THR A 26 -12.27 8.57 11.30
N THR A 27 -12.45 9.16 12.47
CA THR A 27 -12.70 10.61 12.59
C THR A 27 -11.39 11.36 12.63
N LEU A 28 -11.31 12.48 11.92
CA LEU A 28 -10.23 13.44 12.12
C LEU A 28 -10.35 14.09 13.51
N PRO A 29 -9.25 14.64 14.06
CA PRO A 29 -9.34 15.45 15.27
C PRO A 29 -10.35 16.59 15.09
N MET A 30 -11.13 16.89 16.13
CA MET A 30 -12.01 18.06 16.10
C MET A 30 -11.18 19.33 15.97
N GLU A 31 -11.54 20.18 15.01
CA GLU A 31 -10.99 21.52 14.92
C GLU A 31 -11.89 22.50 15.70
N HIS A 32 -11.26 23.31 16.54
CA HIS A 32 -11.92 24.40 17.24
C HIS A 32 -11.58 25.71 16.55
N ARG A 33 -12.61 26.43 16.10
CA ARG A 33 -12.44 27.77 15.52
C ARG A 33 -12.92 28.82 16.52
N ILE A 34 -12.05 29.77 16.83
CA ILE A 34 -12.44 30.96 17.59
C ILE A 34 -13.04 31.95 16.60
N VAL A 35 -14.31 32.27 16.78
CA VAL A 35 -15.01 33.30 16.02
C VAL A 35 -15.20 34.52 16.91
N VAL A 36 -14.63 35.65 16.50
CA VAL A 36 -14.74 36.92 17.22
C VAL A 36 -15.80 37.79 16.57
N SER A 37 -16.73 38.30 17.37
CA SER A 37 -17.77 39.25 16.95
C SER A 37 -17.83 40.43 17.92
N GLY A 38 -17.31 41.58 17.48
CA GLY A 38 -17.16 42.76 18.34
C GLY A 38 -16.24 42.49 19.53
N ALA A 39 -16.71 42.74 20.75
CA ALA A 39 -15.99 42.46 22.00
C ALA A 39 -16.22 41.04 22.54
N SER A 40 -16.91 40.17 21.80
CA SER A 40 -17.23 38.80 22.20
C SER A 40 -16.49 37.78 21.33
N TYR A 41 -16.23 36.60 21.89
CA TYR A 41 -15.75 35.44 21.14
C TYR A 41 -16.64 34.24 21.41
N ALA A 42 -16.73 33.36 20.42
CA ALA A 42 -17.33 32.03 20.51
C ALA A 42 -16.31 30.98 20.05
N ILE A 43 -16.36 29.80 20.65
CA ILE A 43 -15.66 28.62 20.14
C ILE A 43 -16.68 27.83 19.34
N GLU A 44 -16.54 27.85 18.03
CA GLU A 44 -17.28 26.95 17.16
C GLU A 44 -16.52 25.63 17.06
N THR A 45 -17.23 24.52 17.25
CA THR A 45 -16.69 23.17 17.08
C THR A 45 -17.33 22.58 15.84
N GLU A 46 -16.53 22.30 14.82
CA GLU A 46 -17.01 21.64 13.62
C GLU A 46 -16.91 20.13 13.81
N VAL A 47 -17.98 19.39 13.47
CA VAL A 47 -17.95 17.92 13.52
C VAL A 47 -16.93 17.46 12.50
N ALA A 48 -15.85 16.84 12.97
CA ALA A 48 -14.80 16.35 12.09
C ALA A 48 -15.38 15.30 11.11
N PRO A 49 -15.09 15.40 9.81
CA PRO A 49 -15.56 14.42 8.85
C PRO A 49 -14.95 13.05 9.16
N SER A 50 -15.74 11.99 8.91
CA SER A 50 -15.22 10.63 8.86
C SER A 50 -14.48 10.42 7.54
N VAL A 51 -13.25 9.91 7.61
CA VAL A 51 -12.39 9.64 6.46
C VAL A 51 -11.97 8.16 6.48
N PRO A 52 -11.58 7.56 5.34
CA PRO A 52 -11.06 6.20 5.33
C PRO A 52 -9.87 6.01 6.28
N LEU A 53 -9.91 4.92 7.06
CA LEU A 53 -8.83 4.54 7.97
C LEU A 53 -7.63 4.05 7.15
N ALA A 54 -6.58 4.87 7.08
CA ALA A 54 -5.31 4.45 6.48
C ALA A 54 -4.52 3.57 7.45
N VAL A 55 -4.29 2.32 7.05
CA VAL A 55 -3.55 1.27 7.78
C VAL A 55 -2.08 1.18 7.36
N LEU A 56 -1.71 1.72 6.19
CA LEU A 56 -0.34 1.94 5.77
C LEU A 56 -0.22 3.28 5.06
N ARG A 57 0.82 4.06 5.37
CA ARG A 57 1.12 5.36 4.74
C ARG A 57 2.53 5.38 4.16
N PRO A 58 2.82 6.26 3.18
CA PRO A 58 4.18 6.48 2.70
C PRO A 58 5.14 6.94 3.81
N ARG A 59 6.43 6.63 3.66
CA ARG A 59 7.48 6.98 4.64
C ARG A 59 8.57 7.80 3.98
N ALA A 60 8.86 8.99 4.50
CA ALA A 60 10.01 9.77 4.03
C ALA A 60 11.33 8.99 4.23
N GLY A 61 12.25 9.12 3.28
CA GLY A 61 13.56 8.46 3.26
C GLY A 61 13.52 6.95 2.98
N ARG A 62 12.42 6.44 2.42
CA ARG A 62 12.25 5.03 2.04
C ARG A 62 11.78 4.91 0.59
N PHE A 63 11.87 3.69 0.04
CA PHE A 63 11.41 3.38 -1.31
C PHE A 63 9.92 3.64 -1.51
N ASP A 64 9.14 3.54 -0.43
CA ASP A 64 7.70 3.71 -0.39
C ASP A 64 7.29 5.07 0.15
N SER A 65 7.91 6.11 -0.40
CA SER A 65 7.86 7.50 0.10
C SER A 65 6.84 8.39 -0.61
N ALA A 66 6.46 8.08 -1.85
CA ALA A 66 5.43 8.83 -2.57
C ALA A 66 4.04 8.23 -2.39
N LEU A 67 3.92 6.90 -2.45
CA LEU A 67 2.65 6.18 -2.38
C LEU A 67 2.83 4.74 -1.89
N VAL A 68 1.72 4.14 -1.42
CA VAL A 68 1.59 2.71 -1.13
C VAL A 68 0.25 2.20 -1.65
N GLU A 69 0.33 1.25 -2.56
CA GLU A 69 -0.79 0.72 -3.35
C GLU A 69 -0.81 -0.81 -3.22
N PRO A 70 -1.96 -1.46 -3.01
CA PRO A 70 -2.00 -2.91 -2.88
C PRO A 70 -1.56 -3.55 -4.20
N GLY A 71 -0.85 -4.68 -4.11
CA GLY A 71 -0.53 -5.49 -5.27
C GLY A 71 -1.51 -6.66 -5.38
N PRO A 72 -1.03 -7.92 -5.33
CA PRO A 72 -1.92 -9.08 -5.38
C PRO A 72 -2.79 -9.23 -4.12
N PRO A 73 -3.79 -10.13 -4.14
CA PRO A 73 -4.58 -10.47 -2.96
C PRO A 73 -3.69 -10.82 -1.75
N ALA A 74 -4.04 -10.29 -0.57
CA ALA A 74 -3.34 -10.58 0.68
C ALA A 74 -3.47 -12.06 1.05
N ILE A 75 -2.41 -12.62 1.65
CA ILE A 75 -2.31 -14.05 1.97
C ILE A 75 -2.33 -14.21 3.48
N LEU A 76 -3.32 -14.94 4.00
CA LEU A 76 -3.34 -15.34 5.40
C LEU A 76 -2.35 -16.49 5.63
N THR A 77 -1.44 -16.31 6.59
CA THR A 77 -0.44 -17.30 7.00
C THR A 77 -0.49 -17.53 8.51
N GLU A 78 0.22 -18.53 9.02
CA GLU A 78 0.38 -18.75 10.46
C GLU A 78 1.07 -17.58 11.18
N ARG A 79 1.82 -16.74 10.45
CA ARG A 79 2.52 -15.57 11.00
C ARG A 79 1.68 -14.29 10.94
N GLY A 80 0.52 -14.34 10.26
CA GLY A 80 -0.36 -13.20 10.04
C GLY A 80 -0.71 -12.99 8.57
N ILE A 81 -1.35 -11.85 8.28
CA ILE A 81 -1.80 -11.49 6.94
C ILE A 81 -0.65 -10.79 6.20
N VAL A 82 -0.10 -11.45 5.19
CA VAL A 82 0.94 -10.89 4.33
C VAL A 82 0.29 -10.11 3.20
N LEU A 83 0.56 -8.81 3.14
CA LEU A 83 0.21 -7.95 2.02
C LEU A 83 1.46 -7.61 1.23
N ILE A 84 1.49 -8.02 -0.04
CA ILE A 84 2.46 -7.51 -1.02
C ILE A 84 1.86 -6.23 -1.62
N TYR A 85 2.61 -5.14 -1.58
CA TYR A 85 2.15 -3.83 -2.04
C TYR A 85 3.14 -3.21 -3.02
N ASN A 86 2.65 -2.42 -3.96
CA ASN A 86 3.42 -1.54 -4.83
C ASN A 86 3.68 -0.21 -4.13
N SER A 87 4.78 0.43 -4.49
CA SER A 87 5.12 1.74 -3.95
C SER A 87 5.92 2.54 -4.95
N ALA A 88 5.86 3.87 -4.85
CA ALA A 88 6.68 4.75 -5.67
C ALA A 88 7.65 5.57 -4.81
N ASN A 89 8.86 5.76 -5.33
CA ASN A 89 9.87 6.57 -4.68
C ASN A 89 9.67 8.07 -4.93
N ALA A 90 9.61 8.87 -3.86
CA ALA A 90 9.56 10.32 -3.95
C ALA A 90 10.93 10.88 -4.37
N GLY A 91 10.95 11.85 -5.29
CA GLY A 91 12.21 12.37 -5.82
C GLY A 91 13.09 13.11 -4.80
N ALA A 92 12.50 14.01 -4.01
CA ALA A 92 13.24 14.84 -3.06
C ALA A 92 13.30 14.25 -1.64
N THR A 93 12.32 13.44 -1.28
CA THR A 93 12.10 12.95 0.09
C THR A 93 12.10 11.43 0.19
N GLY A 94 12.47 10.73 -0.89
CA GLY A 94 12.50 9.27 -0.94
C GLY A 94 13.87 8.68 -0.64
N ASP A 95 14.02 7.42 -1.01
CA ASP A 95 15.31 6.72 -0.98
C ASP A 95 16.23 7.29 -2.08
N PRO A 96 17.39 7.87 -1.72
CA PRO A 96 18.30 8.48 -2.70
C PRO A 96 19.00 7.46 -3.60
N THR A 97 18.92 6.16 -3.27
CA THR A 97 19.51 5.08 -4.07
C THR A 97 18.59 4.63 -5.21
N LEU A 98 17.33 5.06 -5.20
CA LEU A 98 16.33 4.73 -6.22
C LEU A 98 16.00 5.95 -7.09
N PRO A 99 15.72 5.76 -8.40
CA PRO A 99 15.25 6.83 -9.25
C PRO A 99 13.96 7.47 -8.69
N PRO A 100 13.74 8.78 -8.87
CA PRO A 100 12.43 9.39 -8.64
C PRO A 100 11.34 8.67 -9.45
N ARG A 101 10.20 8.40 -8.81
CA ARG A 101 9.07 7.64 -9.38
C ARG A 101 9.39 6.19 -9.77
N ALA A 102 10.51 5.61 -9.32
CA ALA A 102 10.70 4.18 -9.44
C ALA A 102 9.59 3.46 -8.65
N TYR A 103 8.93 2.50 -9.29
CA TYR A 103 7.96 1.64 -8.64
C TYR A 103 8.63 0.34 -8.21
N SER A 104 8.54 0.03 -6.92
CA SER A 104 9.21 -1.14 -6.34
C SER A 104 8.33 -1.75 -5.25
N PRO A 105 8.05 -3.06 -5.30
CA PRO A 105 7.13 -3.69 -4.37
C PRO A 105 7.77 -3.96 -3.00
N GLY A 106 6.95 -3.80 -1.97
CA GLY A 106 7.25 -4.12 -0.57
C GLY A 106 6.32 -5.19 -0.01
N GLN A 107 6.54 -5.53 1.26
CA GLN A 107 5.72 -6.47 2.02
C GLN A 107 5.39 -5.88 3.39
N ALA A 108 4.14 -6.07 3.82
CA ALA A 108 3.65 -5.74 5.14
C ALA A 108 2.96 -6.96 5.77
N LEU A 109 3.07 -7.06 7.10
CA LEU A 109 2.45 -8.11 7.90
C LEU A 109 1.44 -7.46 8.84
N PHE A 110 0.19 -7.90 8.79
CA PHE A 110 -0.89 -7.46 9.65
C PHE A 110 -1.35 -8.58 10.59
N ASP A 111 -1.91 -8.19 11.74
CA ASP A 111 -2.47 -9.11 12.72
C ASP A 111 -3.74 -9.79 12.14
N PRO A 112 -3.85 -11.13 12.18
CA PRO A 112 -5.05 -11.82 11.71
C PRO A 112 -6.27 -11.61 12.62
N ALA A 113 -6.07 -11.28 13.90
CA ALA A 113 -7.14 -10.95 14.83
C ALA A 113 -7.62 -9.50 14.68
N ASP A 114 -6.75 -8.61 14.23
CA ASP A 114 -7.06 -7.23 13.86
C ASP A 114 -6.38 -6.86 12.53
N PRO A 115 -7.06 -7.05 11.37
CA PRO A 115 -6.49 -6.76 10.05
C PRO A 115 -6.09 -5.30 9.82
N THR A 116 -6.41 -4.39 10.76
CA THR A 116 -5.98 -2.99 10.73
C THR A 116 -4.62 -2.76 11.38
N ALA A 117 -4.15 -3.70 12.22
CA ALA A 117 -2.94 -3.58 13.02
C ALA A 117 -1.70 -4.06 12.24
N LEU A 118 -0.82 -3.12 11.89
CA LEU A 118 0.47 -3.41 11.27
C LEU A 118 1.45 -3.99 12.31
N ILE A 119 1.95 -5.20 12.05
CA ILE A 119 2.97 -5.87 12.88
C ILE A 119 4.36 -5.56 12.36
N TRP A 120 4.57 -5.64 11.05
CA TRP A 120 5.87 -5.48 10.42
C TRP A 120 5.75 -4.98 8.98
N ARG A 121 6.79 -4.30 8.49
CA ARG A 121 6.91 -3.82 7.12
C ARG A 121 8.37 -3.86 6.70
N CYS A 122 8.66 -4.25 5.47
CA CYS A 122 10.02 -4.27 4.97
C CYS A 122 10.65 -2.87 4.91
N ASP A 123 11.96 -2.77 5.14
CA ASP A 123 12.71 -1.51 5.04
C ASP A 123 13.24 -1.24 3.62
N ALA A 124 13.31 -2.27 2.78
CA ALA A 124 13.75 -2.21 1.40
C ALA A 124 12.79 -3.01 0.50
N PRO A 125 12.69 -2.66 -0.80
CA PRO A 125 11.89 -3.44 -1.74
C PRO A 125 12.51 -4.83 -1.95
N PHE A 126 11.68 -5.84 -2.13
CA PHE A 126 12.15 -7.22 -2.35
C PHE A 126 12.37 -7.54 -3.84
N LEU A 127 11.91 -6.67 -4.73
CA LEU A 127 12.12 -6.71 -6.18
C LEU A 127 12.34 -5.28 -6.69
N ASN A 128 13.22 -5.10 -7.66
CA ASN A 128 13.53 -3.80 -8.26
C ASN A 128 13.62 -3.95 -9.78
N ALA A 129 13.42 -2.85 -10.52
CA ALA A 129 13.66 -2.82 -11.95
C ALA A 129 15.17 -3.04 -12.24
N ASP A 130 15.52 -4.23 -12.72
CA ASP A 130 16.90 -4.63 -12.99
C ASP A 130 17.07 -5.26 -14.39
N ARG A 131 15.98 -5.41 -15.15
CA ARG A 131 15.99 -5.82 -16.55
C ARG A 131 15.69 -4.65 -17.48
N PRO A 132 16.20 -4.67 -18.74
CA PRO A 132 15.94 -3.59 -19.69
C PRO A 132 14.46 -3.26 -19.88
N TYR A 133 13.59 -4.28 -19.86
CA TYR A 133 12.14 -4.14 -20.03
C TYR A 133 11.40 -3.63 -18.78
N GLU A 134 12.05 -3.60 -17.61
CA GLU A 134 11.55 -2.99 -16.37
C GLU A 134 12.06 -1.55 -16.21
N ILE A 135 13.25 -1.28 -16.77
CA ILE A 135 13.91 0.03 -16.70
C ILE A 135 13.32 1.00 -17.71
N ALA A 136 13.03 0.57 -18.94
CA ALA A 136 12.60 1.44 -20.02
C ALA A 136 11.26 1.00 -20.66
N GLY A 137 10.31 1.93 -20.73
CA GLY A 137 8.98 1.71 -21.30
C GLY A 137 8.16 3.00 -21.30
N GLN A 138 6.84 2.89 -21.18
CA GLN A 138 5.94 4.04 -21.05
C GLN A 138 6.24 4.84 -19.77
N VAL A 139 6.55 4.15 -18.67
CA VAL A 139 7.06 4.74 -17.43
C VAL A 139 8.33 4.00 -17.06
N ASN A 140 9.45 4.72 -16.88
CA ASN A 140 10.72 4.09 -16.58
C ASN A 140 10.78 3.56 -15.13
N HIS A 141 11.58 2.51 -14.92
CA HIS A 141 11.86 1.91 -13.61
C HIS A 141 10.60 1.44 -12.86
N VAL A 142 9.74 0.68 -13.53
CA VAL A 142 8.52 0.13 -12.92
C VAL A 142 8.59 -1.39 -12.84
N VAL A 143 8.43 -1.89 -11.63
CA VAL A 143 7.99 -3.25 -11.33
C VAL A 143 6.72 -3.15 -10.51
N PHE A 144 5.59 -3.54 -11.10
CA PHE A 144 4.26 -3.41 -10.49
C PHE A 144 3.59 -4.76 -10.33
N VAL A 145 3.58 -5.31 -9.12
CA VAL A 145 3.10 -6.68 -8.84
C VAL A 145 1.59 -6.69 -8.64
N GLU A 146 0.90 -7.67 -9.24
CA GLU A 146 -0.57 -7.67 -9.23
C GLU A 146 -1.19 -9.08 -9.22
N GLY A 147 -0.44 -10.11 -9.66
CA GLY A 147 -0.90 -11.49 -9.61
C GLY A 147 0.04 -12.37 -8.81
N ILE A 148 -0.49 -13.24 -7.95
CA ILE A 148 0.30 -14.29 -7.29
C ILE A 148 -0.48 -15.61 -7.31
N VAL A 149 0.20 -16.71 -7.64
CA VAL A 149 -0.44 -18.04 -7.63
C VAL A 149 0.53 -19.11 -7.10
N PRO A 150 0.07 -20.02 -6.23
CA PRO A 150 0.80 -21.24 -5.91
C PRO A 150 0.55 -22.27 -7.03
N PHE A 151 1.56 -22.57 -7.84
CA PHE A 151 1.42 -23.46 -8.98
C PHE A 151 2.67 -24.30 -9.20
N GLY A 152 2.54 -25.62 -9.21
CA GLY A 152 3.68 -26.53 -9.44
C GLY A 152 4.72 -26.49 -8.31
N GLY A 153 4.25 -26.47 -7.06
CA GLY A 153 5.08 -26.49 -5.84
C GLY A 153 5.89 -25.21 -5.61
N ARG A 154 5.47 -24.08 -6.18
CA ARG A 154 6.17 -22.79 -6.10
C ARG A 154 5.20 -21.62 -6.21
N TRP A 155 5.63 -20.46 -5.74
CA TRP A 155 4.93 -19.20 -5.99
C TRP A 155 5.34 -18.61 -7.33
N LEU A 156 4.36 -18.19 -8.14
CA LEU A 156 4.57 -17.38 -9.33
C LEU A 156 3.99 -15.98 -9.08
N LEU A 157 4.82 -14.95 -9.21
CA LEU A 157 4.45 -13.55 -9.04
C LEU A 157 4.46 -12.86 -10.40
N TYR A 158 3.30 -12.42 -10.86
CA TYR A 158 3.11 -11.71 -12.13
C TYR A 158 3.09 -10.21 -11.89
N TYR A 159 3.79 -9.49 -12.76
CA TYR A 159 3.99 -8.05 -12.60
C TYR A 159 4.08 -7.32 -13.94
N GLY A 160 3.60 -6.08 -13.95
CA GLY A 160 3.81 -5.14 -15.04
C GLY A 160 5.24 -4.58 -15.02
N THR A 161 5.80 -4.33 -16.20
CA THR A 161 7.16 -3.81 -16.37
C THR A 161 7.16 -2.54 -17.20
N ALA A 162 7.69 -1.47 -16.64
CA ALA A 162 7.78 -0.15 -17.29
C ALA A 162 6.47 0.35 -17.94
N ASP A 163 5.31 -0.01 -17.39
CA ASP A 163 3.97 0.20 -17.98
C ASP A 163 3.88 -0.27 -19.45
N SER A 164 4.49 -1.42 -19.78
CA SER A 164 4.62 -1.85 -21.18
C SER A 164 4.50 -3.36 -21.43
N LEU A 165 4.98 -4.20 -20.51
CA LEU A 165 4.95 -5.66 -20.66
C LEU A 165 4.52 -6.33 -19.36
N ILE A 166 4.25 -7.63 -19.43
CA ILE A 166 4.02 -8.50 -18.27
C ILE A 166 5.20 -9.46 -18.14
N ALA A 167 5.70 -9.62 -16.92
CA ALA A 167 6.73 -10.57 -16.57
C ALA A 167 6.29 -11.47 -15.40
N VAL A 168 7.08 -12.50 -15.12
CA VAL A 168 6.86 -13.43 -14.00
C VAL A 168 8.16 -13.69 -13.26
N ALA A 169 8.09 -13.63 -11.93
CA ALA A 169 9.15 -14.05 -11.03
C ALA A 169 8.72 -15.32 -10.29
N GLN A 170 9.67 -16.19 -10.00
CA GLN A 170 9.43 -17.44 -9.29
C GLN A 170 10.00 -17.35 -7.87
N GLY A 171 9.15 -17.66 -6.88
CA GLY A 171 9.55 -17.80 -5.48
C GLY A 171 10.19 -19.16 -5.16
N PRO A 172 10.56 -19.39 -3.89
CA PRO A 172 11.04 -20.69 -3.44
C PRO A 172 9.98 -21.79 -3.61
N ALA A 173 10.42 -23.04 -3.46
CA ALA A 173 9.49 -24.17 -3.36
C ALA A 173 8.57 -23.96 -2.14
N ILE A 174 7.31 -24.33 -2.29
CA ILE A 174 6.33 -24.36 -1.20
C ILE A 174 6.45 -25.75 -0.57
N ASP A 175 6.88 -25.81 0.68
CA ASP A 175 6.86 -27.06 1.45
C ASP A 175 5.39 -27.47 1.65
N GLU A 176 5.06 -28.69 1.24
CA GLU A 176 3.72 -29.31 1.40
C GLU A 176 3.52 -29.91 2.79
#